data_AF-A0A2V6GXE6-F1
#
_entry.id   AF-A0A2V6GXE6-F1
#
_cell.length_a   1.000
_cell.length_b   1.000
_cell.length_c   1.000
_cell.angle_alpha   90.00
_cell.angle_beta   90.00
_cell.angle_gamma   90.00
#
_symmetry.space_group_name_H-M   'P 1'
#
loop_
_entity.id
_entity.type
_entity.pdbx_description
1 polymer ?
#
loop_
_entity_poly.entity_id
_entity_poly.type
_entity_poly.pdbx_seq_one_letter_code
_entity_poly.pdbx_strand_id
1 'polypeptide(L)'
;EITKAQLLALRLTRMMEAGTSRPAQISMAKRNNVWMALQCARKARDILGATGITDQYSVIRHAMNLESVLTYEGTHDIHTLIIGRDITGLNAFGG
;
A
#
# COMPACT_ATOMS: atom_id res chain seq x y z
N GLU A 1 -1.06 -0.82 -12.87
CA GLU A 1 -0.97 -0.72 -11.40
C GLU A 1 -1.81 -1.72 -10.61
N ILE A 2 -3.15 -1.80 -10.78
CA ILE A 2 -3.99 -2.76 -10.03
C ILE A 2 -3.55 -4.22 -10.25
N THR A 3 -3.37 -4.64 -11.50
CA THR A 3 -2.90 -6.00 -11.82
C THR A 3 -1.54 -6.32 -11.20
N LYS A 4 -0.62 -5.33 -11.12
CA LYS A 4 0.68 -5.49 -10.46
C LYS A 4 0.51 -5.77 -8.97
N ALA A 5 -0.38 -5.04 -8.30
CA ALA A 5 -0.68 -5.24 -6.89
C ALA A 5 -1.31 -6.61 -6.61
N GLN A 6 -2.19 -7.08 -7.49
CA GLN A 6 -2.80 -8.41 -7.40
C GLN A 6 -1.74 -9.52 -7.57
N LEU A 7 -0.84 -9.40 -8.53
CA LEU A 7 0.25 -10.35 -8.73
C LEU A 7 1.25 -10.35 -7.56
N LEU A 8 1.54 -9.17 -6.99
CA LEU A 8 2.38 -9.04 -5.79
C LEU A 8 1.77 -9.76 -4.59
N ALA A 9 0.46 -9.57 -4.37
CA ALA A 9 -0.28 -10.27 -3.31
C ALA A 9 -0.29 -11.79 -3.56
N LEU A 10 -0.60 -12.23 -4.79
CA LEU A 10 -0.60 -13.64 -5.15
C LEU A 10 0.75 -14.30 -4.89
N ARG A 11 1.85 -13.68 -5.33
CA ARG A 11 3.20 -14.21 -5.09
C ARG A 11 3.52 -14.28 -3.60
N LEU A 12 3.21 -13.22 -2.85
CA LEU A 12 3.43 -13.21 -1.41
C LEU A 12 2.68 -14.35 -0.71
N THR A 13 1.40 -14.54 -1.01
CA THR A 13 0.59 -15.61 -0.42
C THR A 13 1.18 -16.99 -0.74
N ARG A 14 1.62 -17.24 -1.97
CA ARG A 14 2.30 -18.51 -2.33
C ARG A 14 3.59 -18.73 -1.54
N MET A 15 4.35 -17.67 -1.26
CA MET A 15 5.55 -17.77 -0.42
C MET A 15 5.22 -18.01 1.05
N MET A 16 4.13 -17.42 1.56
CA MET A 16 3.65 -17.66 2.91
C MET A 16 3.18 -19.11 3.09
N GLU A 17 2.42 -19.65 2.14
CA GLU A 17 1.99 -21.07 2.11
C GLU A 17 3.19 -22.02 2.13
N ALA A 18 4.26 -21.68 1.42
CA ALA A 18 5.49 -22.46 1.38
C ALA A 18 6.43 -22.21 2.58
N GLY A 19 6.10 -21.31 3.51
CA GLY A 19 6.96 -20.95 4.64
C GLY A 19 8.25 -20.21 4.26
N THR A 20 8.32 -19.63 3.06
CA THR A 20 9.52 -18.97 2.51
C THR A 20 9.42 -17.45 2.47
N SER A 21 8.30 -16.87 2.91
CA SER A 21 8.10 -15.42 2.94
C SER A 21 8.97 -14.75 3.99
N ARG A 22 9.58 -13.62 3.63
CA ARG A 22 10.32 -12.75 4.57
C ARG A 22 9.44 -11.57 5.01
N PRO A 23 9.60 -11.04 6.25
CA PRO A 23 8.85 -9.85 6.70
C PRO A 23 9.00 -8.62 5.80
N ALA A 24 10.16 -8.44 5.16
CA ALA A 24 10.39 -7.36 4.21
C ALA A 24 9.51 -7.46 2.95
N GLN A 25 9.15 -8.68 2.53
CA GLN A 25 8.25 -8.90 1.39
C GLN A 25 6.80 -8.57 1.74
N ILE A 26 6.38 -8.81 2.99
CA ILE A 26 5.09 -8.35 3.51
C ILE A 26 5.05 -6.82 3.51
N SER A 27 6.12 -6.19 4.01
CA SER A 27 6.26 -4.73 3.98
C SER A 27 6.20 -4.15 2.57
N MET A 28 6.84 -4.80 1.59
CA MET A 28 6.78 -4.41 0.18
C MET A 28 5.36 -4.47 -0.37
N ALA A 29 4.63 -5.56 -0.12
CA ALA A 29 3.26 -5.72 -0.58
C ALA A 29 2.32 -4.67 0.03
N LYS A 30 2.36 -4.47 1.35
CA LYS A 30 1.54 -3.46 2.03
C LYS A 30 1.84 -2.06 1.48
N ARG A 31 3.11 -1.68 1.47
CA ARG A 31 3.57 -0.36 1.01
C ARG A 31 3.10 -0.05 -0.41
N ASN A 32 3.30 -0.97 -1.35
CA ASN A 32 2.92 -0.78 -2.75
C ASN A 32 1.39 -0.77 -2.93
N ASN A 33 0.69 -1.75 -2.37
CA ASN A 33 -0.73 -1.95 -2.65
C ASN A 33 -1.59 -0.85 -2.04
N VAL A 34 -1.29 -0.42 -0.81
CA VAL A 34 -2.01 0.66 -0.14
C VAL A 34 -1.77 1.99 -0.84
N TRP A 35 -0.51 2.30 -1.17
CA TRP A 35 -0.19 3.54 -1.91
C TRP A 35 -0.90 3.58 -3.27
N MET A 36 -0.82 2.48 -4.04
CA MET A 36 -1.49 2.37 -5.33
C MET A 36 -3.01 2.52 -5.21
N ALA A 37 -3.63 1.85 -4.24
CA ALA A 37 -5.07 1.95 -4.02
C ALA A 37 -5.49 3.38 -3.69
N LEU A 38 -4.73 4.09 -2.85
CA LEU A 38 -5.00 5.49 -2.51
C LEU A 38 -4.89 6.40 -3.75
N GLN A 39 -3.86 6.22 -4.57
CA GLN A 39 -3.73 6.98 -5.82
C GLN A 39 -4.90 6.72 -6.78
N CYS A 40 -5.34 5.46 -6.89
CA CYS A 40 -6.52 5.10 -7.68
C CYS A 40 -7.80 5.75 -7.13
N ALA A 41 -8.01 5.74 -5.82
CA ALA A 41 -9.18 6.35 -5.19
C ALA A 41 -9.20 7.87 -5.37
N ARG A 42 -8.06 8.55 -5.21
CA ARG A 42 -7.92 9.99 -5.47
C ARG A 42 -8.23 10.31 -6.94
N LYS A 43 -7.69 9.54 -7.88
CA LYS A 43 -7.98 9.71 -9.31
C LYS A 43 -9.46 9.48 -9.64
N ALA A 44 -10.10 8.48 -9.02
CA ALA A 44 -11.52 8.22 -9.20
C ALA A 44 -12.38 9.38 -8.65
N ARG A 45 -12.01 9.96 -7.51
CA ARG A 45 -12.63 11.16 -6.95
C ARG A 45 -12.51 12.36 -7.89
N ASP A 46 -11.34 12.53 -8.51
CA ASP A 46 -11.09 13.63 -9.46
C ASP A 46 -11.94 13.52 -10.73
N ILE A 47 -12.13 12.31 -11.26
CA ILE A 47 -13.00 12.07 -12.42
C ILE A 47 -14.45 12.52 -12.15
N LEU A 48 -14.92 12.41 -10.90
CA LEU A 48 -16.28 12.79 -10.51
C LEU A 48 -16.45 14.27 -10.15
N GLY A 49 -15.37 15.07 -10.17
CA GLY A 49 -15.44 16.52 -9.95
C GLY A 49 -16.10 16.90 -8.62
N ALA A 50 -17.10 17.79 -8.69
CA ALA A 50 -17.85 18.24 -7.51
C ALA A 50 -18.70 17.12 -6.90
N THR A 51 -19.25 16.22 -7.70
CA THR A 51 -19.98 15.05 -7.18
C THR A 51 -19.06 14.06 -6.48
N GLY A 52 -17.76 14.12 -6.78
CA GLY A 52 -16.74 13.31 -6.11
C GLY A 52 -16.47 13.70 -4.65
N ILE A 53 -16.97 14.85 -4.15
CA ILE A 53 -16.85 15.22 -2.71
C ILE A 53 -18.13 14.96 -1.90
N THR A 54 -19.22 14.56 -2.55
CA THR A 54 -20.49 14.28 -1.87
C THR A 54 -20.57 12.82 -1.43
N ASP A 55 -21.59 12.46 -0.65
CA ASP A 55 -21.87 11.10 -0.23
C ASP A 55 -22.58 10.26 -1.31
N GLN A 56 -22.92 10.87 -2.45
CA GLN A 56 -23.62 10.21 -3.56
C GLN A 56 -22.81 9.05 -4.16
N TYR A 57 -21.46 9.16 -4.16
CA TYR A 57 -20.57 8.10 -4.60
C TYR A 57 -19.53 7.77 -3.54
N SER A 58 -19.25 6.48 -3.40
CA SER A 58 -18.34 5.97 -2.37
C SER A 58 -16.85 6.31 -2.56
N VAL A 59 -16.47 7.00 -3.64
CA VAL A 59 -15.06 7.26 -3.97
C VAL A 59 -14.34 8.06 -2.89
N ILE A 60 -14.97 9.09 -2.32
CA ILE A 60 -14.36 9.92 -1.29
C ILE A 60 -14.25 9.15 0.03
N ARG A 61 -15.26 8.35 0.37
CA ARG A 61 -15.24 7.45 1.51
C ARG A 61 -14.08 6.45 1.41
N HIS A 62 -13.88 5.84 0.23
CA HIS A 62 -12.75 4.94 0.01
C HIS A 62 -11.39 5.65 0.07
N ALA A 63 -11.27 6.85 -0.49
CA ALA A 63 -10.05 7.65 -0.38
C ALA A 63 -9.70 7.94 1.08
N MET A 64 -10.67 8.42 1.88
CA MET A 64 -10.47 8.72 3.30
C MET A 64 -10.09 7.47 4.11
N ASN A 65 -10.75 6.34 3.86
CA ASN A 65 -10.38 5.08 4.50
C ASN A 65 -8.94 4.67 4.17
N LEU A 66 -8.50 4.89 2.93
CA LEU A 66 -7.15 4.54 2.49
C LEU A 66 -6.06 5.47 3.05
N GLU A 67 -6.37 6.72 3.41
CA GLU A 67 -5.45 7.58 4.17
C GLU A 67 -5.12 6.96 5.54
N SER A 68 -6.13 6.41 6.22
CA SER A 68 -5.93 5.69 7.48
C SER A 68 -5.09 4.43 7.28
N VAL A 69 -5.40 3.61 6.26
CA VAL A 69 -4.66 2.37 5.97
C VAL A 69 -3.21 2.65 5.55
N LEU A 70 -2.93 3.80 4.94
CA LEU A 70 -1.56 4.23 4.63
C LEU A 70 -0.72 4.41 5.90
N THR A 71 -1.35 4.81 6.99
CA THR A 71 -0.68 5.22 8.23
C THR A 71 -0.57 4.10 9.25
N TYR A 72 -1.66 3.35 9.47
CA TYR A 72 -1.66 2.24 10.44
C TYR A 72 -0.85 1.04 9.93
N GLU A 73 -0.39 0.19 10.87
CA GLU A 73 0.47 -1.00 10.62
C GLU A 73 1.81 -0.71 9.93
N GLY A 74 2.33 0.50 10.11
CA GLY A 74 3.60 0.97 9.53
C GLY A 74 3.36 1.95 8.40
N THR A 75 3.94 3.15 8.50
CA THR A 75 3.80 4.16 7.45
C THR A 75 4.51 3.73 6.17
N HIS A 76 4.21 4.40 5.06
CA HIS A 76 4.90 4.18 3.79
C HIS A 76 6.43 4.28 3.93
N ASP A 77 6.92 5.24 4.73
CA ASP A 77 8.35 5.47 4.96
C ASP A 77 8.97 4.39 5.84
N ILE A 78 8.28 3.98 6.91
CA ILE A 78 8.74 2.86 7.75
C ILE A 78 8.92 1.58 6.92
N HIS A 79 7.95 1.24 6.06
CA HIS A 79 8.13 0.09 5.17
C HIS A 79 9.25 0.30 4.14
N THR A 80 9.49 1.53 3.68
CA THR A 80 10.63 1.85 2.81
C THR A 80 11.95 1.50 3.50
N LEU A 81 12.10 1.88 4.77
CA LEU A 81 13.29 1.60 5.57
C LEU A 81 13.45 0.11 5.89
N ILE A 82 12.35 -0.62 6.14
CA ILE A 82 12.38 -2.09 6.30
C ILE A 82 12.95 -2.76 5.04
N ILE A 83 12.45 -2.37 3.87
CA ILE A 83 12.89 -2.92 2.58
C ILE A 83 14.35 -2.52 2.31
N GLY A 84 14.71 -1.26 2.58
CA GLY A 84 16.09 -0.78 2.45
C GLY A 84 17.06 -1.59 3.29
N ARG A 85 16.70 -1.90 4.54
CA ARG A 85 17.51 -2.75 5.42
C ARG A 85 17.61 -4.20 4.91
N ASP A 86 16.54 -4.79 4.37
CA ASP A 86 16.58 -6.15 3.78
C ASP A 86 17.52 -6.23 2.58
N ILE A 87 17.57 -5.16 1.76
CA ILE A 87 18.41 -5.10 0.56
C ILE A 87 19.87 -4.80 0.89
N THR A 88 20.11 -3.83 1.78
CA THR A 88 21.45 -3.27 2.02
C THR A 88 22.16 -3.85 3.24
N GLY A 89 21.42 -4.46 4.17
CA GLY A 89 21.92 -4.83 5.50
C GLY A 89 22.13 -3.64 6.45
N LEU A 90 21.91 -2.40 5.99
CA LEU A 90 22.15 -1.18 6.77
C LEU A 90 20.85 -0.70 7.44
N ASN A 91 20.97 -0.30 8.71
CA ASN A 91 19.85 0.27 9.45
C ASN A 91 19.80 1.79 9.26
N ALA A 92 18.68 2.31 8.73
CA ALA A 92 18.44 3.74 8.52
C ALA A 92 17.18 4.26 9.26
N PHE A 93 16.72 3.57 10.31
CA PHE A 93 15.59 4.04 11.13
C PHE A 93 15.94 5.22 12.04
N GLY A 94 17.24 5.44 12.32
CA GLY A 94 17.74 6.55 13.11
C GLY A 94 18.69 7.41 12.29
N GLY A 95 18.43 8.71 12.31
CA GLY A 95 19.47 9.73 12.18
C GLY A 95 19.86 10.21 13.57
#